data_AF-F1YW29-F1
#
_entry.id   AF-F1YW29-F1
#
_cell.length_a   1.000
_cell.length_b   1.000
_cell.length_c   1.000
_cell.angle_alpha   90.00
_cell.angle_beta   90.00
_cell.angle_gamma   90.00
#
_symmetry.space_group_name_H-M   'P 1'
#
loop_
_entity.id
_entity.type
_entity.pdbx_description
1 polymer ?
#
loop_
_entity_poly.entity_id
_entity_poly.type
_entity_poly.pdbx_seq_one_letter_code
_entity_poly.pdbx_strand_id
1 'polypeptide(L)'
;MHQTCKLLWHEPREEEIGILQALSLQARAGRVDMNCILVLRAGSNFDMPPSGQTAANLLKAETEESGFSGFLPALDAAYQAGSVVVKEIATYWAHYENTIPSH
;
A
#
# COMPACT_ATOMS: atom_id res chain seq x y z
N MET A 1 -26.53 7.10 14.77
CA MET A 1 -26.41 6.14 13.65
C MET A 1 -25.01 6.34 13.05
N HIS A 2 -24.03 5.53 13.47
CA HIS A 2 -22.63 5.64 13.00
C HIS A 2 -22.53 4.92 11.65
N GLN A 3 -22.39 5.66 10.54
CA GLN A 3 -21.95 5.09 9.28
C GLN A 3 -20.42 5.16 9.25
N THR A 4 -19.78 4.00 9.28
CA THR A 4 -18.34 3.83 9.15
C THR A 4 -17.94 4.02 7.69
N CYS A 5 -17.10 5.03 7.39
CA CYS A 5 -16.47 5.12 6.07
C CYS A 5 -15.62 3.87 5.84
N LYS A 6 -15.94 3.10 4.80
CA LYS A 6 -15.19 1.89 4.44
C LYS A 6 -14.02 2.30 3.56
N LEU A 7 -12.81 1.87 3.96
CA LEU A 7 -11.58 2.07 3.20
C LEU A 7 -11.48 1.04 2.08
N LEU A 8 -10.95 1.46 0.94
CA LEU A 8 -10.81 0.69 -0.29
C LEU A 8 -9.64 -0.31 -0.19
N TRP A 9 -9.89 -1.47 0.44
CA TRP A 9 -8.89 -2.56 0.60
C TRP A 9 -9.19 -3.81 -0.22
N HIS A 10 -10.39 -3.93 -0.80
CA HIS A 10 -10.81 -5.17 -1.49
C HIS A 10 -10.32 -5.30 -2.92
N GLU A 11 -9.81 -4.22 -3.53
CA GLU A 11 -9.30 -4.25 -4.90
C GLU A 11 -7.76 -4.28 -4.90
N PRO A 12 -7.14 -5.35 -5.47
CA PRO A 12 -5.71 -5.32 -5.79
C PRO A 12 -5.46 -4.16 -6.77
N ARG A 13 -4.44 -3.34 -6.50
CA ARG A 13 -4.14 -2.20 -7.37
C ARG A 13 -3.51 -2.72 -8.64
N GLU A 14 -3.90 -2.15 -9.79
CA GLU A 14 -3.42 -2.58 -11.11
C GLU A 14 -1.88 -2.56 -11.17
N GLU A 15 -1.25 -1.59 -10.50
CA GLU A 15 0.20 -1.48 -10.43
C GLU A 15 0.85 -2.67 -9.70
N GLU A 16 0.24 -3.15 -8.62
CA GLU A 16 0.78 -4.27 -7.84
C GLU A 16 0.68 -5.59 -8.58
N ILE A 17 -0.43 -5.81 -9.28
CA ILE A 17 -0.58 -6.99 -10.14
C ILE A 17 0.49 -6.96 -11.24
N GLY A 18 0.65 -5.81 -11.90
CA GLY A 18 1.66 -5.63 -12.95
C GLY A 18 3.08 -5.89 -12.45
N ILE A 19 3.46 -5.32 -11.30
CA ILE A 19 4.78 -5.50 -10.69
C ILE A 19 4.99 -6.97 -10.27
N LEU A 20 4.03 -7.59 -9.58
CA LEU A 20 4.15 -8.98 -9.13
C LEU A 20 4.19 -9.96 -10.31
N GLN A 21 3.48 -9.67 -11.40
CA GLN A 21 3.55 -10.45 -12.64
C GLN A 21 4.94 -10.33 -13.29
N ALA A 22 5.51 -9.12 -13.33
CA ALA A 22 6.87 -8.90 -13.82
C ALA A 22 7.90 -9.62 -12.96
N LEU A 23 7.82 -9.52 -11.63
CA LEU A 23 8.70 -10.20 -10.69
C LEU A 23 8.56 -11.73 -10.79
N SER A 24 7.35 -12.24 -11.00
CA SER A 24 7.11 -13.68 -11.23
C SER A 24 7.80 -14.18 -12.51
N LEU A 25 7.82 -13.37 -13.58
CA LEU A 25 8.58 -13.68 -14.80
C LEU A 25 10.09 -13.70 -14.52
N GLN A 26 10.61 -12.76 -13.74
CA GLN A 26 12.02 -12.71 -13.36
C GLN A 26 12.42 -13.88 -12.44
N ALA A 27 11.53 -14.30 -11.54
CA ALA A 27 11.73 -15.48 -10.71
C ALA A 27 11.81 -16.76 -11.53
N ARG A 28 10.94 -16.91 -12.55
CA ARG A 28 11.04 -18.02 -13.52
C ARG A 28 12.37 -18.03 -14.30
N ALA A 29 12.97 -16.85 -14.50
CA ALA A 29 14.28 -16.70 -15.12
C ALA A 29 15.45 -16.82 -14.11
N GLY A 30 15.18 -17.13 -12.84
CA GLY A 30 16.19 -17.29 -11.79
C GLY A 30 16.84 -15.98 -11.33
N ARG A 31 16.20 -14.83 -11.53
CA ARG A 31 16.78 -13.50 -11.21
C ARG A 31 16.24 -12.86 -9.94
N VAL A 32 15.10 -13.33 -9.44
CA VAL A 32 14.41 -12.78 -8.27
C VAL A 32 13.95 -13.93 -7.38
N ASP A 33 14.12 -13.78 -6.07
CA ASP A 33 13.47 -14.63 -5.07
C ASP A 33 12.11 -14.02 -4.68
N MET A 34 11.02 -14.73 -4.96
CA MET A 34 9.67 -14.26 -4.63
C MET A 34 9.40 -14.22 -3.12
N ASN A 35 10.19 -14.92 -2.32
CA ASN A 35 10.07 -14.88 -0.86
C ASN A 35 10.64 -13.58 -0.26
N CYS A 36 11.43 -12.84 -1.03
CA CYS A 36 12.06 -11.58 -0.61
C CYS A 36 11.25 -10.33 -1.03
N ILE A 37 9.95 -10.48 -1.33
CA ILE A 37 9.09 -9.39 -1.76
C ILE A 37 8.19 -8.95 -0.61
N LEU A 38 8.27 -7.66 -0.26
CA LEU A 38 7.35 -7.01 0.67
C LEU A 38 6.52 -5.96 -0.08
N VAL A 39 5.20 -6.02 0.08
CA VAL A 39 4.27 -5.02 -0.44
C VAL A 39 3.60 -4.32 0.74
N LEU A 40 3.73 -2.99 0.82
CA LEU A 40 3.08 -2.16 1.83
C LEU A 40 2.08 -1.23 1.14
N ARG A 41 0.84 -1.21 1.65
CA ARG A 41 -0.24 -0.36 1.16
C ARG A 41 -0.86 0.43 2.30
N ALA A 42 -1.30 1.64 2.01
CA ALA A 42 -2.14 2.45 2.89
C ALA A 42 -3.34 3.00 2.11
N GLY A 43 -4.53 2.97 2.70
CA GLY A 43 -5.76 3.44 2.07
C GLY A 43 -5.86 4.96 2.11
N SER A 44 -5.72 5.63 0.96
CA SER A 44 -5.79 7.09 0.85
C SER A 44 -7.19 7.64 0.58
N ASN A 45 -8.19 6.78 0.36
CA ASN A 45 -9.51 7.16 -0.14
C ASN A 45 -10.61 6.36 0.57
N PHE A 46 -11.84 6.87 0.55
CA PHE A 46 -13.02 6.16 1.06
C PHE A 46 -14.03 5.85 -0.05
N ASP A 47 -14.63 4.66 0.03
CA ASP A 47 -15.66 4.21 -0.92
C ASP A 47 -17.03 4.87 -0.69
N MET A 48 -17.18 5.55 0.45
CA MET A 48 -18.43 6.16 0.86
C MET A 48 -18.20 7.57 1.40
N PRO A 49 -19.09 8.52 1.05
CA PRO A 49 -19.03 9.86 1.59
C PRO A 49 -19.32 9.85 3.09
N PRO A 50 -18.69 10.76 3.85
CA PRO A 50 -19.10 11.02 5.22
C PRO A 50 -20.53 11.57 5.26
N SER A 51 -21.17 11.47 6.43
CA SER A 51 -22.54 11.98 6.63
C SER A 51 -22.65 13.46 6.23
N GLY A 52 -23.62 13.79 5.38
CA GLY A 52 -23.85 15.16 4.90
C GLY A 52 -23.17 15.51 3.58
N GLN A 53 -22.40 14.58 2.99
CA GLN A 53 -21.81 14.74 1.65
C GLN A 53 -22.45 13.75 0.66
N THR A 54 -22.68 14.18 -0.59
CA THR A 54 -23.18 13.30 -1.65
C THR A 54 -22.02 12.53 -2.29
N ALA A 55 -22.31 11.36 -2.87
CA ALA A 55 -21.31 10.56 -3.59
C ALA A 55 -20.65 11.35 -4.74
N ALA A 56 -21.43 12.14 -5.49
CA ALA A 56 -20.92 12.96 -6.58
C ALA A 56 -19.95 14.06 -6.09
N ASN A 57 -20.22 14.65 -4.92
CA ASN A 57 -19.34 15.66 -4.33
C ASN A 57 -18.05 15.07 -3.77
N LEU A 58 -18.10 13.88 -3.15
CA LEU A 58 -16.90 13.16 -2.74
C LEU A 58 -16.05 12.81 -3.97
N LEU A 59 -16.65 12.21 -4.99
CA LEU A 59 -15.94 11.82 -6.21
C LEU A 59 -15.26 13.02 -6.86
N LYS A 60 -15.95 14.16 -6.96
CA LYS A 60 -15.37 15.41 -7.48
C LYS A 60 -14.23 15.94 -6.59
N ALA A 61 -14.29 15.75 -5.28
CA ALA A 61 -13.19 16.17 -4.40
C ALA A 61 -11.95 15.25 -4.56
N GLU A 62 -12.17 13.98 -4.89
CA GLU A 62 -11.10 12.98 -5.08
C GLU A 62 -10.54 12.93 -6.51
N THR A 63 -10.95 13.82 -7.43
CA THR A 63 -10.36 13.86 -8.79
C THR A 63 -8.96 14.48 -8.85
N GLU A 64 -8.54 15.20 -7.80
CA GLU A 64 -7.18 15.75 -7.71
C GLU A 64 -6.31 14.84 -6.84
N GLU A 65 -5.04 14.61 -7.22
CA GLU A 65 -4.11 13.76 -6.43
C GLU A 65 -3.92 14.26 -4.99
N SER A 66 -4.02 15.57 -4.76
CA SER A 66 -4.00 16.19 -3.44
C SER A 66 -5.36 16.18 -2.72
N GLY A 67 -6.42 15.74 -3.40
CA GLY A 67 -7.81 15.78 -2.95
C GLY A 67 -8.30 14.51 -2.27
N PHE A 68 -7.49 13.45 -2.19
CA PHE A 68 -7.91 12.23 -1.51
C PHE A 68 -8.08 12.46 -0.01
N SER A 69 -9.29 12.17 0.45
CA SER A 69 -9.76 12.43 1.81
C SER A 69 -8.94 11.72 2.91
N GLY A 70 -8.24 10.63 2.57
CA GLY A 70 -7.36 9.87 3.46
C GLY A 70 -5.88 9.98 3.12
N PHE A 71 -5.44 10.89 2.24
CA PHE A 71 -4.05 10.94 1.77
C PHE A 71 -3.03 11.11 2.90
N LEU A 72 -3.20 12.13 3.74
CA LEU A 72 -2.24 12.41 4.83
C LEU A 72 -2.18 11.29 5.87
N PRO A 73 -3.31 10.75 6.38
CA PRO A 73 -3.29 9.56 7.24
C PRO A 73 -2.65 8.34 6.57
N ALA A 74 -2.88 8.12 5.27
CA ALA A 74 -2.28 7.01 4.54
C ALA A 74 -0.76 7.16 4.46
N LEU A 75 -0.27 8.36 4.18
CA LEU A 75 1.16 8.67 4.14
C LEU A 75 1.83 8.44 5.50
N ASP A 76 1.22 8.94 6.59
CA ASP A 76 1.76 8.72 7.94
C ASP A 76 1.76 7.24 8.29
N ALA A 77 0.65 6.52 8.07
CA ALA A 77 0.58 5.07 8.33
C ALA A 77 1.64 4.28 7.54
N ALA A 78 1.81 4.59 6.25
CA ALA A 78 2.84 3.97 5.41
C ALA A 78 4.25 4.28 5.93
N TYR A 79 4.51 5.50 6.38
CA TYR A 79 5.80 5.88 6.95
C TYR A 79 6.07 5.17 8.29
N GLN A 80 5.10 5.17 9.21
CA GLN A 80 5.26 4.56 10.53
C GLN A 80 5.54 3.05 10.41
N ALA A 81 4.78 2.34 9.57
CA ALA A 81 4.99 0.91 9.37
C ALA A 81 6.24 0.62 8.53
N GLY A 82 6.39 1.28 7.38
CA GLY A 82 7.45 0.99 6.42
C GLY A 82 8.84 1.44 6.88
N SER A 83 8.94 2.57 7.57
CA SER A 83 10.25 3.12 7.95
C SER A 83 10.99 2.23 8.95
N VAL A 84 10.28 1.52 9.84
CA VAL A 84 10.90 0.57 10.78
C VAL A 84 11.55 -0.58 10.01
N VAL A 85 10.82 -1.18 9.08
CA VAL A 85 11.30 -2.32 8.28
C VAL A 85 12.47 -1.92 7.39
N VAL A 86 12.36 -0.80 6.67
CA VAL A 86 13.42 -0.32 5.78
C VAL A 86 14.70 0.01 6.57
N LYS A 87 14.58 0.67 7.73
CA LYS A 87 15.72 0.98 8.59
C LYS A 87 16.39 -0.29 9.09
N GLU A 88 15.62 -1.29 9.52
CA GLU A 88 16.15 -2.56 10.01
C GLU A 88 16.94 -3.30 8.91
N ILE A 89 16.34 -3.47 7.72
CA ILE A 89 16.98 -4.16 6.59
C ILE A 89 18.24 -3.41 6.14
N ALA A 90 18.18 -2.08 6.04
CA ALA A 90 19.31 -1.26 5.63
C ALA A 90 20.47 -1.30 6.65
N THR A 91 20.15 -1.35 7.95
CA THR A 91 21.14 -1.39 9.03
C THR A 91 21.84 -2.75 9.10
N TYR A 92 21.09 -3.84 8.89
CA TYR A 92 21.58 -5.21 9.04
C TYR A 92 21.60 -5.97 7.71
N TRP A 93 21.92 -5.31 6.60
CA TRP A 93 21.87 -5.91 5.27
C TRP A 93 22.66 -7.22 5.16
N ALA A 94 23.85 -7.30 5.78
CA ALA A 94 24.69 -8.50 5.77
C ALA A 94 23.97 -9.75 6.32
N HIS A 95 22.98 -9.56 7.20
CA HIS A 95 22.12 -10.64 7.69
C HIS A 95 20.98 -10.94 6.71
N TYR A 96 20.23 -9.90 6.32
CA TYR A 96 19.03 -10.03 5.51
C TYR A 96 19.27 -10.38 4.04
N GLU A 97 20.48 -10.22 3.53
CA GLU A 97 20.87 -10.71 2.20
C GLU A 97 20.70 -12.23 2.08
N ASN A 98 20.86 -12.96 3.19
CA ASN A 98 20.81 -14.42 3.21
C ASN A 98 19.68 -14.97 4.11
N THR A 99 18.97 -14.09 4.81
CA THR A 99 17.95 -14.48 5.79
C THR A 99 16.68 -13.68 5.58
N ILE A 100 15.59 -14.36 5.26
CA ILE A 100 14.28 -13.73 5.13
C ILE A 100 13.68 -13.57 6.54
N PRO A 101 13.16 -12.38 6.91
CA PRO A 101 12.47 -12.21 8.19
C PRO A 101 11.35 -13.23 8.37
N SER A 102 11.35 -13.94 9.50
CA SER A 102 10.30 -14.89 9.88
C SER A 102 9.74 -14.56 11.26
N HIS A 103 8.47 -14.91 11.49
CA HIS A 103 7.81 -14.78 12.80
C HIS A 103 8.31 -15.80 13.82
#